data_AF-A0A661SGH5-F1
#
_entry.id   AF-A0A661SGH5-F1
#
_cell.length_a   1.000
_cell.length_b   1.000
_cell.length_c   1.000
_cell.angle_alpha   90.00
_cell.angle_beta   90.00
_cell.angle_gamma   90.00
#
_symmetry.space_group_name_H-M   'P 1'
#
loop_
_entity.id
_entity.type
_entity.pdbx_description
1 polymer ?
#
loop_
_entity_poly.entity_id
_entity_poly.type
_entity_poly.pdbx_seq_one_letter_code
_entity_poly.pdbx_strand_id
1 'polypeptide(L)'
;MEKKVAEEEVIDQETFEQKGYEDHLEFGGLSDFLDYVEVGIRDFVRTMLQEYAKDEFMRYIGAKRYERTEDRRDYRNGTRKRTLQTRFGVIEDIEIPLGRKAGIGYSSILERYCRKDSRIDDIVSEMFLRGVSTRKINKITNLMWGSDV
;
A
#
# COMPACT_ATOMS: atom_id res chain seq x y z
N MET A 1 29.51 -9.97 -28.42
CA MET A 1 29.58 -11.31 -27.78
C MET A 1 30.20 -11.01 -26.42
N GLU A 2 29.44 -10.80 -25.36
CA GLU A 2 28.46 -11.70 -24.75
C GLU A 2 27.21 -10.94 -24.27
N LYS A 3 26.04 -11.55 -24.45
CA LYS A 3 24.80 -11.15 -23.77
C LYS A 3 24.87 -11.74 -22.36
N LYS A 4 24.78 -10.91 -21.30
CA LYS A 4 24.35 -11.40 -20.00
C LYS A 4 22.87 -11.13 -19.84
N VAL A 5 22.15 -12.24 -19.85
CA VAL A 5 20.70 -12.40 -19.81
C VAL A 5 20.22 -12.15 -18.38
N ALA A 6 19.01 -11.60 -18.30
CA ALA A 6 18.12 -11.41 -17.17
C ALA A 6 18.40 -12.31 -15.95
N GLU A 7 18.66 -11.67 -14.81
CA GLU A 7 18.20 -12.18 -13.52
C GLU A 7 16.78 -11.64 -13.34
N GLU A 8 15.80 -12.41 -13.82
CA GLU A 8 14.46 -12.36 -13.26
C GLU A 8 14.60 -12.82 -11.80
N GLU A 9 14.68 -11.87 -10.87
CA GLU A 9 14.32 -12.15 -9.49
C GLU A 9 12.83 -12.47 -9.51
N VAL A 10 12.57 -13.77 -9.69
CA VAL A 10 11.30 -14.42 -9.42
C VAL A 10 10.87 -13.97 -8.03
N ILE A 11 9.72 -13.32 -7.97
CA ILE A 11 9.05 -12.94 -6.73
C ILE A 11 9.01 -14.18 -5.86
N ASP A 12 9.81 -14.17 -4.80
CA ASP A 12 9.90 -15.27 -3.86
C ASP A 12 8.57 -15.33 -3.11
N GLN A 13 7.67 -16.20 -3.58
CA GLN A 13 6.36 -16.44 -2.96
C GLN A 13 6.50 -17.19 -1.62
N GLU A 14 7.72 -17.59 -1.22
CA GLU A 14 7.94 -18.52 -0.12
C GLU A 14 8.06 -17.89 1.28
N THR A 15 8.12 -16.57 1.44
CA THR A 15 8.09 -15.93 2.79
C THR A 15 6.72 -15.38 3.20
N PHE A 16 5.64 -16.04 2.78
CA PHE A 16 4.33 -15.95 3.44
C PHE A 16 4.25 -16.96 4.60
N GLU A 17 5.34 -17.14 5.37
CA GLU A 17 5.35 -18.11 6.46
C GLU A 17 4.69 -17.56 7.73
N GLN A 18 3.51 -18.11 7.98
CA GLN A 18 3.16 -18.77 9.25
C GLN A 18 3.13 -17.89 10.51
N LYS A 19 2.18 -16.96 10.55
CA LYS A 19 1.56 -16.55 11.82
C LYS A 19 0.06 -16.85 11.80
N GLY A 20 -0.29 -18.05 12.29
CA GLY A 20 -1.61 -18.37 12.86
C GLY A 20 -2.73 -18.69 11.88
N TYR A 21 -2.56 -19.72 11.05
CA TYR A 21 -3.67 -20.32 10.27
C TYR A 21 -3.83 -21.82 10.54
N GLU A 22 -3.79 -22.19 11.82
CA GLU A 22 -4.33 -23.47 12.28
C GLU A 22 -5.67 -23.20 12.95
N ASP A 23 -6.67 -22.80 12.17
CA ASP A 23 -8.07 -22.92 12.58
C ASP A 23 -8.80 -23.64 11.44
N HIS A 24 -9.58 -24.66 11.80
CA HIS A 24 -10.55 -25.24 10.89
C HIS A 24 -11.57 -24.16 10.53
N LEU A 25 -11.30 -23.42 9.44
CA LEU A 25 -12.17 -22.37 8.93
C LEU A 25 -13.45 -22.99 8.37
N GLU A 26 -14.40 -23.26 9.25
CA GLU A 26 -15.79 -23.44 8.86
C GLU A 26 -16.36 -22.05 8.55
N PHE A 27 -16.43 -21.73 7.26
CA PHE A 27 -17.11 -20.51 6.81
C PHE A 27 -18.63 -20.73 6.86
N GLY A 28 -19.36 -19.81 7.49
CA GLY A 28 -20.83 -19.84 7.54
C GLY A 28 -21.49 -19.50 6.20
N GLY A 29 -20.71 -19.10 5.19
CA GLY A 29 -21.16 -18.85 3.82
C GLY A 29 -20.11 -18.12 2.97
N LEU A 30 -20.51 -17.73 1.76
CA LEU A 30 -19.64 -16.98 0.84
C LEU A 30 -19.25 -15.60 1.40
N SER A 31 -20.16 -14.92 2.10
CA SER A 31 -19.87 -13.61 2.69
C SER A 31 -18.73 -13.69 3.72
N ASP A 32 -18.81 -14.66 4.65
CA ASP A 32 -17.79 -14.85 5.68
C ASP A 32 -16.41 -15.16 5.06
N PHE A 33 -16.38 -15.94 3.97
CA PHE A 33 -15.15 -16.18 3.21
C PHE A 33 -14.60 -14.90 2.56
N LEU A 34 -15.47 -14.09 1.94
CA LEU A 34 -15.04 -12.86 1.29
C LEU A 34 -14.57 -11.80 2.30
N ASP A 35 -15.20 -11.71 3.46
CA ASP A 35 -14.76 -10.83 4.56
C ASP A 35 -13.36 -11.24 5.04
N TYR A 36 -13.12 -12.55 5.17
CA TYR A 36 -11.81 -13.09 5.50
C TYR A 36 -10.75 -12.76 4.43
N VAL A 37 -11.08 -12.98 3.15
CA VAL A 37 -10.20 -12.64 2.02
C VAL A 37 -9.93 -11.13 1.98
N GLU A 38 -10.90 -10.29 2.30
CA GLU A 38 -10.73 -8.83 2.31
C GLU A 38 -9.66 -8.39 3.31
N VAL A 39 -9.62 -9.00 4.50
CA VAL A 39 -8.56 -8.76 5.49
C VAL A 39 -7.20 -9.17 4.91
N GLY A 40 -7.11 -10.33 4.26
CA GLY A 40 -5.88 -10.80 3.61
C GLY A 40 -5.41 -9.88 2.48
N ILE A 41 -6.32 -9.39 1.64
CA ILE A 41 -6.02 -8.45 0.56
C ILE A 41 -5.45 -7.14 1.12
N ARG A 42 -6.04 -6.60 2.18
CA ARG A 42 -5.55 -5.35 2.79
C ARG A 42 -4.12 -5.51 3.31
N ASP A 43 -3.81 -6.63 3.95
CA ASP A 43 -2.46 -6.90 4.46
C ASP A 43 -1.45 -7.17 3.33
N PHE A 44 -1.86 -7.90 2.30
CA PHE A 44 -1.05 -8.10 1.11
C PHE A 44 -0.70 -6.78 0.42
N VAL A 45 -1.70 -5.92 0.19
CA VAL A 45 -1.49 -4.60 -0.43
C VAL A 45 -0.60 -3.72 0.45
N ARG A 46 -0.77 -3.75 1.78
CA ARG A 46 0.13 -3.06 2.73
C ARG A 46 1.57 -3.48 2.51
N THR A 47 1.84 -4.78 2.53
CA THR A 47 3.20 -5.33 2.40
C THR A 47 3.81 -4.97 1.05
N MET A 48 3.08 -5.16 -0.03
CA MET A 48 3.49 -4.81 -1.39
C MET A 48 3.85 -3.31 -1.51
N LEU A 49 3.03 -2.42 -0.95
CA LEU A 49 3.32 -0.97 -0.96
C LEU A 49 4.60 -0.63 -0.19
N GLN A 50 4.82 -1.29 0.95
CA GLN A 50 6.01 -1.04 1.77
C GLN A 50 7.29 -1.53 1.10
N GLU A 51 7.26 -2.71 0.49
CA GLU A 51 8.38 -3.29 -0.24
C GLU A 51 8.76 -2.43 -1.43
N TYR A 52 7.76 -2.08 -2.25
CA TYR A 52 8.00 -1.21 -3.39
C TYR A 52 8.55 0.16 -2.97
N ALA A 53 8.03 0.76 -1.89
CA ALA A 53 8.55 2.03 -1.37
C ALA A 53 9.99 1.92 -0.83
N LYS A 54 10.38 0.76 -0.27
CA LYS A 54 11.77 0.49 0.14
C LYS A 54 12.69 0.39 -1.08
N ASP A 55 12.24 -0.25 -2.15
CA ASP A 55 13.01 -0.41 -3.37
C ASP A 55 13.21 0.91 -4.11
N GLU A 56 12.15 1.70 -4.27
CA GLU A 56 12.24 3.06 -4.81
C GLU A 56 13.23 3.90 -4.01
N PHE A 57 13.16 3.80 -2.67
CA PHE A 57 14.05 4.54 -1.79
C PHE A 57 15.52 4.12 -1.95
N MET A 58 15.79 2.82 -2.10
CA MET A 58 17.14 2.31 -2.35
C MET A 58 17.69 2.81 -3.69
N ARG A 59 16.88 2.76 -4.75
CA ARG A 59 17.23 3.29 -6.07
C ARG A 59 17.47 4.79 -6.03
N TYR A 60 16.67 5.53 -5.26
CA TYR A 60 16.83 6.98 -5.09
C TYR A 60 18.11 7.36 -4.35
N ILE A 61 18.40 6.72 -3.21
CA ILE A 61 19.60 7.02 -2.41
C ILE A 61 20.88 6.56 -3.12
N GLY A 62 20.81 5.46 -3.88
CA GLY A 62 21.96 4.88 -4.57
C GLY A 62 22.95 4.18 -3.64
N ALA A 63 22.52 3.78 -2.43
CA ALA A 63 23.39 3.09 -1.47
C ALA A 63 22.58 2.11 -0.59
N LYS A 64 23.18 0.96 -0.30
CA LYS A 64 22.66 -0.01 0.66
C LYS A 64 22.75 0.53 2.09
N ARG A 65 22.11 -0.20 3.02
CA ARG A 65 22.13 0.17 4.44
C ARG A 65 23.57 0.10 4.95
N TYR A 66 24.03 1.18 5.60
CA TYR A 66 25.38 1.35 6.14
C TYR A 66 26.54 1.33 5.14
N GLU A 67 26.26 1.25 3.84
CA GLU A 67 27.29 1.33 2.81
C GLU A 67 27.94 2.73 2.79
N ARG A 68 29.21 2.82 2.41
CA ARG A 68 29.90 4.10 2.19
C ARG A 68 30.17 4.24 0.70
N THR A 69 29.56 5.24 0.09
CA THR A 69 29.63 5.48 -1.36
C THR A 69 29.66 6.99 -1.59
N GLU A 70 30.46 7.45 -2.54
CA GLU A 70 30.56 8.86 -2.89
C GLU A 70 29.32 9.37 -3.63
N ASP A 71 28.64 8.50 -4.38
CA ASP A 71 27.41 8.78 -5.15
C ASP A 71 26.12 8.90 -4.31
N ARG A 72 26.22 8.83 -2.97
CA ARG A 72 25.05 8.86 -2.08
C ARG A 72 24.30 10.19 -2.21
N ARG A 73 23.03 10.13 -2.59
CA ARG A 73 22.18 11.33 -2.78
C ARG A 73 21.53 11.85 -1.50
N ASP A 74 21.09 10.97 -0.62
CA ASP A 74 20.42 11.33 0.64
C ASP A 74 20.72 10.30 1.75
N TYR A 75 20.28 10.59 2.97
CA TYR A 75 20.42 9.71 4.13
C TYR A 75 19.07 9.22 4.64
N ARG A 76 19.08 8.01 5.21
CA ARG A 76 17.90 7.41 5.84
C ARG A 76 17.54 8.16 7.12
N ASN A 77 16.26 8.45 7.30
CA ASN A 77 15.70 9.20 8.43
C ASN A 77 14.50 8.47 9.06
N GLY A 78 14.65 7.15 9.26
CA GLY A 78 13.59 6.30 9.80
C GLY A 78 12.45 6.03 8.82
N THR A 79 11.27 5.77 9.36
CA THR A 79 10.03 5.50 8.63
C THR A 79 8.92 6.44 9.11
N ARG A 80 7.94 6.68 8.25
CA ARG A 80 6.70 7.39 8.57
C ARG A 80 5.54 6.43 8.45
N LYS A 81 4.78 6.29 9.53
CA LYS A 81 3.48 5.61 9.50
C LYS A 81 2.46 6.45 8.73
N ARG A 82 1.70 5.82 7.85
CA ARG A 82 0.56 6.41 7.14
C ARG A 82 -0.60 5.43 7.11
N THR A 83 -1.80 6.02 7.05
CA THR A 83 -3.05 5.33 6.76
C THR A 83 -3.54 5.81 5.40
N LEU A 84 -3.91 4.88 4.53
CA LEU A 84 -4.44 5.16 3.19
C LEU A 84 -5.87 4.62 3.09
N GLN A 85 -6.79 5.48 2.63
CA GLN A 85 -8.13 5.07 2.22
C GLN A 85 -8.04 4.57 0.78
N THR A 86 -8.30 3.28 0.58
CA THR A 86 -8.23 2.64 -0.74
C THR A 86 -9.57 1.99 -1.08
N ARG A 87 -9.73 1.56 -2.33
CA ARG A 87 -10.91 0.80 -2.78
C ARG A 87 -11.08 -0.55 -2.06
N PHE A 88 -10.01 -1.06 -1.47
CA PHE A 88 -10.01 -2.30 -0.67
C PHE A 88 -10.28 -2.03 0.81
N GLY A 89 -10.67 -0.80 1.17
CA GLY A 89 -10.84 -0.35 2.55
C GLY A 89 -9.66 0.49 3.07
N VAL A 90 -9.70 0.76 4.37
CA VAL A 90 -8.64 1.50 5.07
C VAL A 90 -7.45 0.58 5.31
N ILE A 91 -6.29 0.97 4.78
CA ILE A 91 -5.03 0.28 5.03
C ILE A 91 -4.23 1.11 6.03
N GLU A 92 -4.13 0.59 7.25
CA GLU A 92 -3.42 1.22 8.37
C GLU A 92 -1.97 0.75 8.46
N ASP A 93 -1.17 1.43 9.29
CA ASP A 93 0.22 1.05 9.63
C ASP A 93 1.15 0.83 8.41
N ILE A 94 0.99 1.62 7.36
CA ILE A 94 1.93 1.60 6.23
C ILE A 94 3.20 2.34 6.64
N GLU A 95 4.32 1.64 6.69
CA GLU A 95 5.63 2.21 7.02
C GLU A 95 6.41 2.60 5.77
N ILE A 96 6.51 3.91 5.52
CA ILE A 96 7.20 4.45 4.35
C ILE A 96 8.56 4.98 4.78
N PRO A 97 9.67 4.59 4.13
CA PRO A 97 10.98 5.15 4.41
C PRO A 97 11.02 6.68 4.26
N LEU A 98 11.88 7.33 5.04
CA LEU A 98 12.10 8.77 4.97
C LEU A 98 13.52 9.08 4.55
N GLY A 99 13.67 9.91 3.51
CA GLY A 99 14.90 10.62 3.20
C GLY A 99 15.07 11.84 4.10
N ARG A 100 16.29 12.13 4.54
CA ARG A 100 16.57 13.29 5.40
C ARG A 100 16.31 14.60 4.69
N LYS A 101 16.63 14.71 3.40
CA LYS A 101 16.36 15.89 2.56
C LYS A 101 15.06 15.73 1.77
N ALA A 102 14.86 14.58 1.14
CA ALA A 102 13.72 14.38 0.23
C ALA A 102 12.39 14.13 0.96
N GLY A 103 12.43 13.63 2.21
CA GLY A 103 11.25 13.07 2.86
C GLY A 103 10.74 11.87 2.07
N ILE A 104 9.49 11.95 1.58
CA ILE A 104 8.82 10.93 0.74
C ILE A 104 8.83 11.31 -0.75
N GLY A 105 9.45 12.45 -1.12
CA GLY A 105 9.42 12.95 -2.51
C GLY A 105 10.16 12.08 -3.54
N TYR A 106 10.75 10.96 -3.13
CA TYR A 106 11.36 9.98 -4.00
C TYR A 106 10.35 8.98 -4.58
N SER A 107 9.18 8.82 -3.97
CA SER A 107 8.21 7.80 -4.37
C SER A 107 7.42 8.25 -5.60
N SER A 108 7.25 7.35 -6.57
CA SER A 108 6.40 7.59 -7.74
C SER A 108 4.93 7.23 -7.48
N ILE A 109 4.67 6.28 -6.59
CA ILE A 109 3.32 5.82 -6.25
C ILE A 109 2.70 6.68 -5.16
N LEU A 110 3.49 7.08 -4.16
CA LEU A 110 2.99 7.77 -2.98
C LEU A 110 3.30 9.27 -3.04
N GLU A 111 2.31 10.03 -3.46
CA GLU A 111 2.40 11.48 -3.43
C GLU A 111 2.47 12.05 -2.00
N ARG A 112 2.98 13.28 -1.91
CA ARG A 112 3.02 14.00 -0.64
C ARG A 112 1.60 14.40 -0.24
N TYR A 113 1.24 14.15 1.02
CA TYR A 113 -0.06 14.47 1.62
C TYR A 113 -1.29 13.73 1.05
N CYS A 114 -1.15 12.98 -0.05
CA CYS A 114 -2.20 12.10 -0.52
C CYS A 114 -2.47 10.99 0.50
N ARG A 115 -3.75 10.84 0.87
CA ARG A 115 -4.25 9.85 1.84
C ARG A 115 -5.39 8.98 1.29
N LYS A 116 -5.89 9.27 0.10
CA LYS A 116 -7.04 8.62 -0.50
C LYS A 116 -6.68 8.19 -1.92
N ASP A 117 -7.18 7.04 -2.36
CA ASP A 117 -7.15 6.67 -3.77
C ASP A 117 -8.02 7.67 -4.55
N SER A 118 -7.46 8.31 -5.58
CA SER A 118 -8.17 9.19 -6.52
C SER A 118 -9.46 8.58 -7.07
N ARG A 119 -9.51 7.25 -7.20
CA ARG A 119 -10.70 6.56 -7.72
C ARG A 119 -11.89 6.61 -6.77
N ILE A 120 -11.67 6.86 -5.47
CA ILE A 120 -12.74 7.12 -4.50
C ILE A 120 -13.41 8.47 -4.83
N ASP A 121 -12.60 9.49 -5.12
CA ASP A 121 -13.09 10.83 -5.46
C ASP A 121 -13.90 10.81 -6.77
N ASP A 122 -13.47 10.02 -7.76
CA ASP A 122 -14.22 9.78 -9.00
C ASP A 122 -15.61 9.19 -8.72
N ILE A 123 -15.68 8.14 -7.90
CA ILE A 123 -16.94 7.45 -7.56
C ILE A 123 -17.88 8.39 -6.81
N VAL A 124 -17.37 9.16 -5.85
CA VAL A 124 -18.16 10.13 -5.09
C VAL A 124 -18.68 11.25 -5.99
N SER A 125 -17.84 11.75 -6.90
CA SER A 125 -18.22 12.75 -7.88
C SER A 125 -19.34 12.25 -8.79
N GLU A 126 -19.23 11.02 -9.30
CA GLU A 126 -20.27 10.41 -10.15
C GLU A 126 -21.59 10.21 -9.40
N MET A 127 -21.54 9.77 -8.13
CA MET A 127 -22.75 9.66 -7.29
C MET A 127 -23.42 11.01 -7.09
N PHE A 128 -22.63 12.06 -6.81
CA PHE A 128 -23.13 13.40 -6.62
C PHE A 128 -23.80 13.95 -7.89
N LEU A 129 -23.17 13.77 -9.06
CA LEU A 129 -23.73 14.17 -10.36
C LEU A 129 -25.05 13.46 -10.69
N ARG A 130 -25.23 12.21 -10.22
CA ARG A 130 -26.49 11.46 -10.35
C ARG A 130 -27.56 11.86 -9.33
N GLY A 131 -27.31 12.89 -8.52
CA GLY A 131 -28.27 13.43 -7.55
C GLY A 131 -28.36 12.65 -6.24
N VAL A 132 -27.35 11.82 -5.91
CA VAL A 132 -27.27 11.20 -4.57
C VAL A 132 -26.88 12.27 -3.56
N SER A 133 -27.67 12.43 -2.50
CA SER A 133 -27.36 13.42 -1.45
C SER A 133 -26.05 13.08 -0.74
N THR A 134 -25.29 14.10 -0.33
CA THR A 134 -24.00 13.93 0.37
C THR A 134 -24.12 13.07 1.64
N ARG A 135 -25.23 13.19 2.37
CA ARG A 135 -25.52 12.31 3.53
C ARG A 135 -25.68 10.84 3.14
N LYS A 136 -26.30 10.56 1.99
CA LYS A 136 -26.49 9.20 1.49
C LYS A 136 -25.18 8.64 0.93
N ILE A 137 -24.38 9.49 0.28
CA ILE A 137 -23.01 9.15 -0.13
C ILE A 137 -22.22 8.68 1.10
N ASN A 138 -22.13 9.49 2.17
CA ASN A 138 -21.37 9.12 3.37
C ASN A 138 -21.81 7.77 3.97
N LYS A 139 -23.11 7.45 3.96
CA LYS A 139 -23.61 6.15 4.42
C LYS A 139 -23.14 5.00 3.52
N ILE A 140 -23.17 5.19 2.20
CA ILE A 140 -22.74 4.17 1.23
C ILE A 140 -21.23 3.97 1.32
N THR A 141 -20.45 5.05 1.37
CA THR A 141 -18.98 4.98 1.45
C THR A 141 -18.52 4.28 2.72
N ASN A 142 -19.16 4.58 3.85
CA ASN A 142 -18.85 3.94 5.12
C ASN A 142 -19.20 2.44 5.09
N LEU A 143 -20.33 2.06 4.49
CA LEU A 143 -20.70 0.65 4.33
C LEU A 143 -19.72 -0.14 3.44
N MET A 144 -19.20 0.49 2.38
CA MET A 144 -18.37 -0.20 1.38
C MET A 144 -16.90 -0.30 1.79
N TRP A 145 -16.34 0.72 2.44
CA TRP A 145 -14.89 0.81 2.70
C TRP A 145 -14.54 1.04 4.17
N GLY A 146 -15.54 1.12 5.05
CA GLY A 146 -15.36 1.34 6.49
C GLY A 146 -14.85 2.74 6.86
N SER A 147 -14.97 3.72 5.95
CA SER A 147 -14.54 5.09 6.24
C SER A 147 -15.45 6.15 5.63
N ASP A 148 -15.56 7.26 6.35
CA ASP A 148 -16.25 8.45 5.88
C ASP A 148 -15.35 9.21 4.88
N VAL A 149 -15.97 9.73 3.82
CA VAL A 149 -15.30 10.50 2.77
C VAL A 149 -15.63 11.98 2.85
#